data_AF-A0A5R9J147-F1
#
_entry.id   AF-A0A5R9J147-F1
#
_cell.length_a   1.000
_cell.length_b   1.000
_cell.length_c   1.000
_cell.angle_alpha   90.00
_cell.angle_beta   90.00
_cell.angle_gamma   90.00
#
_symmetry.space_group_name_H-M   'P 1'
#
loop_
_entity.id
_entity.type
_entity.pdbx_description
1 polymer ?
#
loop_
_entity_poly.entity_id
_entity_poly.type
_entity_poly.pdbx_seq_one_letter_code
_entity_poly.pdbx_strand_id
1 'polypeptide(L)' 'MLNHAQTVDEFCQSHRISRATFYNLLKVGRGPAVMKVGSRTLVSDEAATAWRRRMEATSVAHEAA' A
#
# COMPACT_ATOMS: atom_id res chain seq x y z
N MET A 1 10.44 4.39 16.44
CA MET A 1 9.01 4.28 16.83
C MET A 1 8.30 3.56 15.70
N LEU A 2 7.58 2.48 15.99
CA LEU A 2 6.62 1.93 15.03
C LEU A 2 5.41 2.86 15.01
N ASN A 3 5.07 3.39 13.83
CA ASN A 3 3.85 4.15 13.65
C ASN A 3 2.77 3.17 13.23
N HIS A 4 1.80 2.88 14.10
CA HIS A 4 0.69 1.95 13.79
C HIS A 4 -0.15 2.35 12.56
N ALA A 5 0.01 3.58 12.08
CA ALA A 5 -0.61 4.09 10.87
C ALA A 5 0.34 5.03 10.11
N GLN A 6 0.39 4.87 8.79
CA GLN A 6 1.15 5.67 7.85
C GLN A 6 0.21 6.58 7.05
N THR A 7 0.59 7.83 6.83
CA THR A 7 0.01 8.67 5.78
C THR A 7 0.34 8.12 4.40
N VAL A 8 -0.35 8.60 3.37
CA VAL A 8 -0.02 8.27 1.97
C VAL A 8 1.44 8.57 1.65
N ASP A 9 1.99 9.69 2.15
CA ASP A 9 3.38 10.07 1.89
C ASP A 9 4.38 9.15 2.59
N GLU A 10 4.14 8.80 3.86
CA GLU A 10 4.99 7.85 4.59
C GLU A 10 4.93 6.44 3.97
N PHE A 11 3.76 6.01 3.51
CA PHE A 11 3.62 4.74 2.79
C PHE A 11 4.41 4.75 1.47
N CYS A 12 4.26 5.81 0.67
CA CYS A 12 4.97 5.99 -0.57
C CYS A 12 6.49 6.00 -0.37
N GLN A 13 6.97 6.72 0.65
CA GLN A 13 8.38 6.82 0.99
C GLN A 13 8.95 5.47 1.44
N SER A 14 8.24 4.74 2.31
CA SER A 14 8.68 3.44 2.82
C SER A 14 8.74 2.35 1.74
N HIS A 15 7.85 2.41 0.75
CA HIS A 15 7.78 1.41 -0.33
C HIS A 15 8.40 1.91 -1.65
N ARG A 16 9.04 3.09 -1.63
CA ARG A 16 9.72 3.71 -2.79
C ARG A 16 8.84 3.82 -4.04
N ILE A 17 7.56 4.17 -3.86
CA ILE A 17 6.61 4.44 -4.95
C ILE A 17 6.16 5.89 -4.95
N SER A 18 5.71 6.38 -6.11
CA SER A 18 5.11 7.72 -6.21
C SER A 18 3.67 7.74 -5.69
N ARG A 19 3.18 8.91 -5.26
CA ARG A 19 1.74 9.10 -4.93
C ARG A 19 0.84 8.72 -6.11
N ALA A 20 1.25 9.05 -7.34
CA ALA A 20 0.48 8.70 -8.53
C ALA A 20 0.34 7.17 -8.67
N THR A 21 1.44 6.42 -8.48
CA THR A 21 1.44 4.96 -8.45
C THR A 21 0.49 4.42 -7.38
N PHE A 22 0.54 4.98 -6.16
CA PHE A 22 -0.36 4.59 -5.08
C PHE A 22 -1.84 4.74 -5.45
N TYR A 23 -2.26 5.90 -5.97
CA TYR A 23 -3.64 6.12 -6.36
C TYR A 23 -4.06 5.30 -7.59
N ASN A 24 -3.15 5.08 -8.54
CA ASN A 24 -3.41 4.18 -9.67
C ASN A 24 -3.66 2.75 -9.19
N LEU A 25 -2.88 2.26 -8.23
CA LEU A 25 -3.07 0.94 -7.61
C LEU A 25 -4.42 0.86 -6.89
N LEU A 26 -4.81 1.89 -6.13
CA LEU A 26 -6.13 1.94 -5.49
C LEU A 26 -7.26 1.89 -6.51
N LYS A 27 -7.15 2.66 -7.60
CA LYS A 27 -8.16 2.71 -8.67
C LYS A 27 -8.41 1.33 -9.30
N VAL A 28 -7.36 0.50 -9.42
CA VAL A 28 -7.47 -0.86 -9.98
C VAL A 28 -7.63 -1.95 -8.91
N GLY A 29 -7.91 -1.59 -7.65
CA GLY A 29 -8.12 -2.54 -6.55
C GLY A 29 -6.86 -3.27 -6.07
N ARG A 30 -5.68 -2.87 -6.53
CA ARG A 30 -4.38 -3.47 -6.18
C ARG A 30 -3.64 -2.71 -5.09
N GLY A 31 -4.11 -1.54 -4.66
CA GLY A 31 -3.51 -0.79 -3.56
C GLY A 31 -3.77 -1.41 -2.18
N PRO A 32 -3.08 -0.96 -1.12
CA PRO A 32 -3.35 -1.42 0.24
C PRO A 32 -4.75 -1.01 0.70
N ALA A 33 -5.25 -1.65 1.76
CA ALA A 33 -6.44 -1.15 2.45
C ALA A 33 -6.12 0.23 3.05
N VAL A 34 -7.08 1.15 2.93
CA VAL A 34 -6.95 2.52 3.44
C VAL A 34 -8.07 2.82 4.41
N MET A 35 -7.76 3.60 5.45
CA MET A 35 -8.74 4.18 6.36
C MET A 35 -8.83 5.69 6.12
N LYS A 36 -10.07 6.20 6.13
CA LYS A 36 -10.36 7.64 6.05
C LYS A 36 -10.68 8.15 7.45
N VAL A 37 -9.87 9.10 7.94
CA VAL A 37 -10.05 9.73 9.25
C VAL A 37 -10.07 11.24 9.06
N GLY A 38 -11.28 11.81 9.06
CA GLY A 38 -11.50 13.20 8.65
C GLY A 38 -10.99 13.44 7.22
N SER A 39 -10.10 14.43 7.05
CA SER A 39 -9.47 14.73 5.76
C SER A 39 -8.28 13.80 5.42
N ARG A 40 -7.83 12.96 6.35
CA ARG A 40 -6.63 12.13 6.19
C ARG A 40 -6.96 10.77 5.59
N THR A 41 -6.07 10.31 4.73
CA THR A 41 -6.03 8.92 4.25
C THR A 41 -4.83 8.25 4.88
N LEU A 42 -5.06 7.17 5.62
CA LEU A 42 -4.02 6.44 6.32
C LEU A 42 -4.02 4.97 5.88
N VAL A 43 -2.88 4.32 6.03
CA VAL A 43 -2.66 2.89 5.82
C VAL A 43 -2.15 2.34 7.15
N SER A 44 -2.80 1.34 7.72
CA SER A 44 -2.28 0.69 8.91
C SER A 44 -1.09 -0.21 8.57
N ASP A 45 -0.24 -0.52 9.55
CA ASP A 45 0.90 -1.41 9.33
C ASP A 45 0.47 -2.82 8.88
N GLU A 46 -0.68 -3.29 9.37
CA GLU A 46 -1.26 -4.56 8.95
C GLU A 46 -1.70 -4.51 7.49
N ALA A 47 -2.34 -3.42 7.07
CA ALA A 47 -2.74 -3.22 5.68
C ALA A 47 -1.54 -3.12 4.74
N ALA A 48 -0.47 -2.42 5.14
CA ALA A 48 0.78 -2.34 4.40
C ALA A 48 1.44 -3.73 4.27
N THR A 49 1.46 -4.50 5.35
CA THR A 49 2.02 -5.86 5.37
C THR A 49 1.23 -6.83 4.51
N ALA A 50 -0.11 -6.80 4.59
CA ALA A 50 -0.98 -7.61 3.74
C ALA A 50 -0.80 -7.25 2.25
N TRP A 51 -0.63 -5.96 1.95
CA TRP A 51 -0.37 -5.51 0.59
C TRP A 51 0.96 -6.03 0.04
N ARG A 52 2.06 -5.93 0.80
CA ARG A 52 3.37 -6.47 0.40
C ARG A 52 3.31 -7.95 0.08
N ARG A 53 2.70 -8.75 0.96
CA ARG A 53 2.49 -10.19 0.74
C ARG A 53 1.73 -10.49 -0.55
N ARG A 54 0.69 -9.71 -0.86
CA ARG A 54 -0.06 -9.87 -2.12
C ARG A 54 0.79 -9.50 -3.34
N MET A 55 1.62 -8.46 -3.25
CA MET A 55 2.52 -8.07 -4.34
C MET A 55 3.59 -9.13 -4.60
N GLU A 56 4.18 -9.68 -3.55
CA GLU A 56 5.11 -10.80 -3.63
C GLU A 56 4.46 -12.02 -4.29
N ALA A 57 3.26 -12.41 -3.87
CA ALA A 57 2.51 -13.53 -4.46
C ALA A 57 2.15 -13.29 -5.95
N THR A 58 1.81 -12.05 -6.32
CA THR A 58 1.51 -11.69 -7.71
C THR A 58 2.78 -11.74 -8.58
N SER A 59 3.93 -11.36 -8.03
CA SER A 59 5.22 -11.47 -8.72
C SER A 59 5.58 -12.93 -9.00
N VAL A 60 5.42 -13.81 -8.01
CA VAL A 60 5.65 -15.26 -8.18
C VAL A 60 4.73 -15.84 -9.26
N ALA A 61 3.48 -15.38 -9.34
CA ALA A 61 2.53 -15.83 -10.35
C ALA A 61 2.88 -15.37 -11.78
N HIS A 62 3.63 -14.27 -11.95
CA HIS A 62 4.07 -13.80 -13.27
C HIS A 62 5.28 -14.58 -13.80
N GLU A 63 6.09 -15.18 -12.93
CA GLU A 63 7.27 -15.96 -13.32
C GLU A 63 6.95 -17.43 -13.63
N ALA A 64 5.83 -17.94 -13.15
CA ALA A 64 5.39 -19.32 -13.31
C ALA A 64 4.38 -19.53 -14.48
N ALA A 65 4.07 -18.50 -15.25
CA ALA A 65 3.15 -18.51 -16.39
C ALA A 65 3.91 -18.32 -17.71
#